data_AF-A0A4S2MVX3-F1
#
_entry.id   AF-A0A4S2MVX3-F1
#
_cell.length_a   1.000
_cell.length_b   1.000
_cell.length_c   1.000
_cell.angle_alpha   90.00
_cell.angle_beta   90.00
_cell.angle_gamma   90.00
#
_symmetry.space_group_name_H-M   'P 1'
#
loop_
_entity.id
_entity.type
_entity.pdbx_description
1 polymer ?
#
loop_
_entity_poly.entity_id
_entity_poly.type
_entity_poly.pdbx_seq_one_letter_code
_entity_poly.pdbx_strand_id
1 'polypeptide(L)'
;FQRIGEIIRKKKISPENIWNGDQKGAQIGYGTNYCEVVYCHANKRHTSKVVGGKGHWVSIMEVVSAGRRALPGFYIKSDEMTMVGNMRNHLDDERIVATPQTGYINDQLCLIWLKEHFDRHARPSRQGRSRLLILD
;
A
#
# COMPACT_ATOMS: atom_id res chain seq x y z
N PHE A 1 -6.54 -7.83 -23.11
CA PHE A 1 -5.65 -6.76 -23.63
C PHE A 1 -6.23 -5.93 -24.79
N GLN A 2 -6.75 -6.53 -25.87
CA GLN A 2 -7.28 -5.76 -27.02
C GLN A 2 -8.35 -4.71 -26.63
N ARG A 3 -9.30 -5.09 -25.76
CA ARG A 3 -10.35 -4.20 -25.22
C ARG A 3 -9.81 -2.97 -24.47
N ILE A 4 -8.70 -3.12 -23.76
CA ILE A 4 -8.07 -2.01 -23.01
C ILE A 4 -7.47 -0.99 -24.00
N GLY A 5 -6.79 -1.47 -25.04
CA GLY A 5 -6.25 -0.62 -26.11
C GLY A 5 -7.34 0.18 -26.83
N GLU A 6 -8.49 -0.45 -27.10
CA GLU A 6 -9.64 0.23 -27.69
C GLU A 6 -10.20 1.36 -26.81
N ILE A 7 -10.34 1.12 -25.51
CA ILE A 7 -10.81 2.12 -24.54
C ILE A 7 -9.84 3.30 -24.49
N ILE A 8 -8.54 3.04 -24.43
CA ILE A 8 -7.50 4.08 -24.41
C ILE A 8 -7.61 4.97 -25.64
N ARG A 9 -7.75 4.38 -26.84
CA ARG A 9 -7.93 5.14 -28.09
C ARG A 9 -9.23 5.94 -28.11
N LYS A 10 -10.35 5.31 -27.76
CA LYS A 10 -11.69 5.94 -27.79
C LYS A 10 -11.80 7.12 -26.84
N LYS A 11 -11.22 7.00 -25.64
CA LYS A 11 -11.26 8.01 -24.58
C LYS A 11 -10.06 8.97 -24.63
N LYS A 12 -9.11 8.76 -25.56
CA LYS A 12 -7.87 9.55 -25.72
C LYS A 12 -7.12 9.73 -24.39
N ILE A 13 -6.94 8.64 -23.66
CA ILE A 13 -6.32 8.65 -22.32
C ILE A 13 -4.81 8.78 -22.48
N SER A 14 -4.21 9.78 -21.84
CA SER A 14 -2.75 9.94 -21.82
C SER A 14 -2.09 8.90 -20.90
N PRO A 15 -0.85 8.46 -21.17
CA PRO A 15 -0.15 7.46 -20.35
C PRO A 15 -0.06 7.82 -18.86
N GLU A 16 0.11 9.11 -18.55
CA GLU A 16 0.08 9.65 -17.18
C GLU A 16 -1.23 9.40 -16.41
N ASN A 17 -2.33 9.13 -17.11
CA ASN A 17 -3.66 8.86 -16.56
C ASN A 17 -4.06 7.38 -16.69
N ILE A 18 -3.12 6.50 -17.08
CA ILE A 18 -3.30 5.04 -17.04
C ILE A 18 -2.59 4.53 -15.79
N TRP A 19 -3.36 3.92 -14.90
CA TRP A 19 -2.94 3.45 -13.59
C TRP A 19 -3.03 1.94 -13.51
N ASN A 20 -2.00 1.32 -12.96
CA ASN A 20 -1.98 -0.07 -12.56
C ASN A 20 -1.88 -0.14 -11.04
N GLY A 21 -2.88 -0.73 -10.39
CA GLY A 21 -2.88 -1.01 -8.96
C GLY A 21 -2.78 -2.51 -8.71
N ASP A 22 -2.08 -2.90 -7.65
CA ASP A 22 -1.98 -4.28 -7.17
C ASP A 22 -1.90 -4.30 -5.63
N GLN A 23 -2.51 -5.30 -5.01
CA GLN A 23 -2.53 -5.49 -3.56
C GLN A 23 -1.51 -6.53 -3.13
N LYS A 24 -0.64 -6.16 -2.20
CA LYS A 24 0.37 -7.07 -1.65
C LYS A 24 0.25 -7.21 -0.14
N GLY A 25 0.26 -8.45 0.33
CA GLY A 25 0.44 -8.76 1.75
C GLY A 25 1.91 -8.74 2.14
N ALA A 26 2.24 -8.06 3.24
CA ALA A 26 3.55 -8.07 3.86
C ALA A 26 3.43 -8.61 5.30
N GLN A 27 4.29 -9.55 5.67
CA GLN A 27 4.32 -10.11 7.02
C GLN A 27 5.38 -9.40 7.87
N ILE A 28 4.97 -8.90 9.02
CA ILE A 28 5.82 -8.24 10.01
C ILE A 28 6.12 -9.24 11.13
N GLY A 29 7.39 -9.27 11.57
CA GLY A 29 7.82 -10.13 12.67
C GLY A 29 8.16 -11.57 12.27
N TYR A 30 8.17 -11.87 10.96
CA TYR A 30 8.72 -13.14 10.47
C TYR A 30 10.24 -13.00 10.27
N GLY A 31 11.00 -13.27 11.33
CA GLY A 31 12.40 -13.60 11.17
C GLY A 31 12.50 -15.01 10.60
N THR A 32 13.02 -15.16 9.38
CA THR A 32 13.49 -16.48 8.94
C THR A 32 14.46 -17.01 9.99
N ASN A 33 14.48 -18.32 10.27
CA ASN A 33 15.34 -18.97 11.29
C ASN A 33 16.86 -18.73 11.15
N TYR A 34 17.31 -17.87 10.25
CA TYR A 34 18.63 -17.28 10.26
C TYR A 34 18.68 -16.24 11.38
N CYS A 35 19.34 -16.58 12.48
CA CYS A 35 19.85 -15.61 13.43
C CYS A 35 20.87 -14.70 12.72
N GLU A 36 20.41 -13.76 11.90
CA GLU A 36 21.22 -12.62 11.51
C GLU A 36 21.27 -11.67 12.70
N VAL A 37 22.29 -11.87 13.53
CA VAL A 37 22.68 -10.91 14.56
C VAL A 37 23.15 -9.66 13.83
N VAL A 38 22.28 -8.65 13.74
CA VAL A 38 22.67 -7.32 13.29
C VAL A 38 23.49 -6.68 14.41
N TYR A 39 24.81 -6.60 14.23
CA TYR A 39 25.69 -5.87 15.13
C TYR A 39 25.51 -4.37 14.91
N CYS A 40 24.65 -3.73 15.70
CA CYS A 40 24.61 -2.27 15.79
C CYS A 40 25.60 -1.81 16.86
N HIS A 41 26.48 -0.86 16.53
CA HIS A 41 27.32 -0.20 17.52
C HIS A 41 26.44 0.74 18.37
N ALA A 42 25.86 0.21 19.45
CA ALA A 42 24.99 0.96 20.36
C ALA A 42 25.56 0.92 21.78
N ASN A 43 25.61 2.07 22.45
CA ASN A 43 26.08 2.21 23.84
C ASN A 43 25.19 1.50 24.88
N LYS A 44 24.05 0.92 24.45
CA LYS A 44 23.17 0.09 25.25
C LYS A 44 22.71 -1.12 24.44
N ARG A 45 22.87 -2.32 25.02
CA ARG A 45 22.33 -3.57 24.47
C ARG A 45 20.80 -3.50 24.49
N HIS A 46 20.18 -3.16 23.37
CA HIS A 46 18.76 -3.44 23.14
C HIS A 46 18.66 -4.76 22.41
N THR A 47 18.46 -5.85 23.15
CA THR A 47 18.06 -7.13 22.55
C THR A 47 16.56 -7.08 22.30
N SER A 48 16.16 -6.66 21.11
CA SER A 48 14.79 -6.90 20.64
C SER A 48 14.67 -8.40 20.38
N LYS A 49 14.14 -9.16 21.34
CA LYS A 49 13.72 -10.53 21.07
C LYS A 49 12.55 -10.44 20.08
N VAL A 50 12.79 -10.80 18.83
CA VAL A 50 11.71 -11.18 17.92
C VAL A 50 11.19 -12.51 18.45
N VAL A 51 10.23 -12.44 19.38
CA VAL A 51 9.54 -13.63 19.87
C VAL A 51 8.78 -14.17 18.66
N GLY A 52 9.13 -15.38 18.23
CA GLY A 52 8.43 -16.08 17.16
C GLY A 52 6.96 -16.25 17.52
N GLY A 53 6.15 -15.29 17.09
CA GLY A 53 4.70 -15.30 17.14
C GLY A 53 4.14 -15.47 15.74
N LYS A 54 2.82 -15.65 15.64
CA LYS A 54 2.11 -15.53 14.35
C LYS A 54 2.37 -14.10 13.83
N GLY A 55 3.26 -13.96 12.85
CA GLY A 55 3.62 -12.65 12.30
C GLY A 55 2.38 -11.87 11.89
N HIS A 56 2.37 -10.57 12.12
CA HIS A 56 1.24 -9.72 11.76
C HIS A 56 1.24 -9.46 10.25
N TRP A 57 0.07 -9.45 9.64
CA TRP A 57 -0.06 -9.14 8.22
C TRP A 57 -0.49 -7.68 8.02
N VAL A 58 0.15 -7.03 7.07
CA VAL A 58 -0.23 -5.73 6.54
C VAL A 58 -0.58 -5.91 5.08
N SER A 59 -1.71 -5.37 4.66
CA SER A 59 -2.04 -5.25 3.25
C SER A 59 -1.60 -3.89 2.74
N ILE A 60 -0.92 -3.87 1.59
CA ILE A 60 -0.40 -2.69 0.94
C ILE A 60 -1.06 -2.59 -0.43
N MET A 61 -1.65 -1.43 -0.72
CA MET A 61 -2.18 -1.11 -2.04
C MET A 61 -1.20 -0.17 -2.72
N GLU A 62 -0.53 -0.67 -3.77
CA GLU A 62 0.45 0.09 -4.54
C GLU A 62 -0.15 0.44 -5.91
N VAL A 63 0.04 1.68 -6.36
CA VAL A 63 -0.45 2.11 -7.68
C VAL A 63 0.60 2.93 -8.40
N VAL A 64 0.84 2.58 -9.65
CA VAL A 64 1.78 3.27 -10.54
C VAL A 64 1.11 3.64 -11.85
N SER A 65 1.52 4.75 -12.45
CA SER A 65 1.06 5.15 -13.79
C SER A 65 2.06 4.79 -14.88
N ALA A 66 1.56 4.63 -16.10
CA ALA A 66 2.40 4.51 -17.29
C ALA A 66 3.21 5.80 -17.58
N GLY A 67 2.89 6.90 -16.90
CA GLY A 67 3.65 8.15 -16.89
C GLY A 67 4.76 8.22 -15.83
N ARG A 68 5.13 7.10 -15.21
CA ARG A 68 6.18 7.01 -14.17
C ARG A 68 5.86 7.75 -12.86
N ARG A 69 4.58 7.84 -12.50
CA ARG A 69 4.15 8.38 -11.20
C ARG A 69 3.67 7.25 -10.30
N ALA A 70 4.18 7.18 -9.09
CA ALA A 70 3.61 6.32 -8.04
C ALA A 70 2.64 7.14 -7.19
N LEU A 71 1.50 6.55 -6.83
CA LEU A 71 0.66 7.12 -5.80
C LEU A 71 1.29 6.82 -4.42
N PRO A 72 0.99 7.66 -3.42
CA PRO A 72 1.17 7.30 -2.02
C PRO A 72 0.69 5.86 -1.73
N GLY A 73 1.49 5.07 -1.02
CA GLY A 73 1.06 3.75 -0.56
C GLY A 73 -0.13 3.86 0.39
N PHE A 74 -1.07 2.93 0.29
CA PHE A 74 -2.20 2.84 1.21
C PHE A 74 -2.09 1.53 1.99
N TYR A 75 -1.96 1.66 3.31
CA TYR A 75 -1.62 0.56 4.21
C TYR A 75 -2.81 0.21 5.08
N ILE A 76 -3.16 -1.07 5.11
CA ILE A 76 -4.21 -1.62 5.95
C ILE A 76 -3.55 -2.57 6.94
N LYS A 77 -3.71 -2.27 8.23
CA LYS A 77 -3.16 -3.09 9.32
C LYS A 77 -4.28 -3.53 10.27
N SER A 78 -4.08 -4.65 10.96
CA SER A 78 -4.95 -5.01 12.08
C SER A 78 -4.77 -4.03 13.24
N ASP A 79 -5.84 -3.85 14.01
CA ASP A 79 -5.89 -3.05 15.23
C ASP A 79 -4.92 -3.55 16.32
N GLU A 80 -4.72 -4.86 16.44
CA GLU A 80 -3.71 -5.48 17.31
C GLU A 80 -2.29 -4.96 17.03
N MET A 81 -2.03 -4.57 15.77
CA MET A 81 -0.75 -4.01 15.32
C MET A 81 -0.58 -2.53 15.70
N THR A 82 -1.51 -1.94 16.46
CA THR A 82 -1.38 -0.59 17.03
C THR A 82 -0.38 -0.57 18.19
N MET A 83 -0.13 -1.72 18.83
CA MET A 83 0.83 -1.86 19.95
C MET A 83 2.29 -2.10 19.50
N VAL A 84 2.51 -2.58 18.27
CA VAL A 84 3.85 -2.83 17.73
C VAL A 84 4.36 -1.56 17.04
N GLY A 85 4.92 -0.66 17.85
CA GLY A 85 5.88 0.39 17.47
C GLY A 85 5.71 1.08 16.11
N ASN A 86 5.17 2.29 16.12
CA ASN A 86 5.60 3.42 15.28
C ASN A 86 5.96 3.15 13.80
N MET A 87 5.14 2.41 13.04
CA MET A 87 5.18 2.54 11.56
C MET A 87 4.83 3.96 11.07
N ARG A 88 4.26 4.81 11.96
CA ARG A 88 4.03 6.24 11.74
C ARG A 88 5.32 7.05 11.51
N ASN A 89 6.46 6.59 12.02
CA ASN A 89 7.68 7.41 11.97
C ASN A 89 8.35 7.48 10.58
N HIS A 90 7.93 6.64 9.63
CA HIS A 90 8.49 6.58 8.27
C HIS A 90 7.45 6.64 7.15
N LEU A 91 6.16 6.71 7.49
CA LEU A 91 5.06 6.78 6.53
C LEU A 91 4.24 8.04 6.84
N ASP A 92 4.01 8.90 5.84
CA ASP A 92 3.19 10.10 6.05
C ASP A 92 1.82 9.71 6.64
N ASP A 93 1.38 10.45 7.67
CA ASP A 93 0.21 10.15 8.51
C ASP A 93 -1.11 9.91 7.75
N GLU A 94 -1.22 10.34 6.50
CA GLU A 94 -2.42 10.19 5.66
C GLU A 94 -2.65 8.75 5.14
N ARG A 95 -1.78 7.79 5.47
CA ARG A 95 -1.60 6.55 4.68
C ARG A 95 -2.01 5.25 5.36
N ILE A 96 -2.42 5.28 6.62
CA ILE A 96 -2.65 4.06 7.41
C ILE A 96 -4.11 3.98 7.88
N VAL A 97 -4.87 3.02 7.35
CA VAL A 97 -6.20 2.68 7.85
C VAL A 97 -6.08 1.43 8.71
N ALA A 98 -6.36 1.57 10.02
CA ALA A 98 -6.42 0.43 10.93
C ALA A 98 -7.80 -0.22 10.82
N THR A 99 -7.85 -1.55 10.67
CA THR A 99 -9.10 -2.31 10.60
C THR A 99 -9.22 -3.26 11.78
N PRO A 100 -10.43 -3.52 12.30
CA PRO A 100 -10.57 -4.05 13.65
C PRO A 100 -10.23 -5.53 13.83
N GLN A 101 -10.00 -6.33 12.77
CA GLN A 101 -10.04 -7.79 12.94
C GLN A 101 -9.09 -8.64 12.09
N THR A 102 -8.77 -8.29 10.84
CA THR A 102 -8.11 -9.29 9.95
C THR A 102 -6.91 -8.79 9.15
N GLY A 103 -6.66 -7.48 9.06
CA GLY A 103 -5.53 -6.94 8.27
C GLY A 103 -5.64 -7.12 6.75
N TYR A 104 -6.78 -7.64 6.25
CA TYR A 104 -7.10 -7.75 4.83
C TYR A 104 -7.94 -6.57 4.35
N ILE A 105 -7.84 -6.27 3.06
CA ILE A 105 -8.78 -5.37 2.38
C ILE A 105 -10.12 -6.08 2.23
N ASN A 106 -11.21 -5.36 2.49
CA ASN A 106 -12.57 -5.80 2.19
C ASN A 106 -13.21 -4.83 1.19
N ASP A 107 -14.35 -5.17 0.60
CA ASP A 107 -15.01 -4.34 -0.43
C ASP A 107 -15.28 -2.90 0.05
N GLN A 108 -15.60 -2.72 1.33
CA GLN A 108 -15.85 -1.41 1.92
C GLN A 108 -14.57 -0.57 1.99
N LEU A 109 -13.45 -1.17 2.40
CA LEU A 109 -12.14 -0.52 2.44
C LEU A 109 -11.61 -0.24 1.05
N CYS A 110 -11.84 -1.15 0.08
CA CYS A 110 -11.52 -0.91 -1.32
C CYS A 110 -12.31 0.30 -1.85
N LEU A 111 -13.58 0.43 -1.49
CA LEU A 111 -14.38 1.60 -1.87
C LEU A 111 -13.89 2.90 -1.21
N ILE A 112 -13.53 2.85 0.08
CA ILE A 112 -12.94 4.00 0.79
C ILE A 112 -11.63 4.40 0.14
N TRP A 113 -10.75 3.45 -0.13
CA TRP A 113 -9.51 3.68 -0.85
C TRP A 113 -9.76 4.32 -2.22
N LEU A 114 -10.72 3.80 -2.99
CA LEU A 114 -11.00 4.31 -4.33
C LEU A 114 -11.49 5.77 -4.29
N LYS A 115 -12.36 6.10 -3.33
CA LYS A 115 -12.98 7.43 -3.19
C LYS A 115 -12.06 8.45 -2.55
N GLU A 116 -11.42 8.09 -1.45
CA GLU A 116 -10.69 9.05 -0.61
C GLU A 116 -9.20 9.13 -0.97
N HIS A 117 -8.61 8.04 -1.47
CA HIS A 117 -7.18 7.96 -1.77
C HIS A 117 -6.89 8.02 -3.27
N PHE A 118 -7.44 7.09 -4.04
CA PHE A 118 -7.21 7.02 -5.49
C PHE A 118 -7.77 8.25 -6.20
N ASP A 119 -9.01 8.67 -5.92
CA ASP A 119 -9.58 9.85 -6.59
C ASP A 119 -8.74 11.11 -6.34
N ARG A 120 -8.34 11.33 -5.08
CA ARG A 120 -7.54 12.46 -4.63
C ARG A 120 -6.18 12.49 -5.34
N HIS A 121 -5.43 11.39 -5.32
CA HIS A 121 -4.05 11.38 -5.82
C HIS A 121 -3.93 11.10 -7.32
N ALA A 122 -4.87 10.36 -7.93
CA ALA A 122 -4.87 10.03 -9.35
C ALA A 122 -5.68 11.02 -10.21
N ARG A 123 -6.08 12.17 -9.66
CA ARG A 123 -6.85 13.17 -10.39
C ARG A 123 -6.03 13.74 -11.55
N PRO A 124 -6.59 13.78 -12.79
CA PRO A 124 -5.89 14.40 -13.91
C PRO A 124 -5.65 15.89 -13.66
N SER A 125 -4.51 16.40 -14.13
CA SER A 125 -4.14 17.83 -14.03
C SER A 125 -5.13 18.76 -14.71
N ARG A 126 -5.83 18.29 -15.75
CA ARG A 126 -6.87 19.03 -16.48
C ARG A 126 -8.23 18.39 -16.26
N GLN A 127 -9.19 19.19 -15.81
CA GLN A 127 -10.57 18.78 -15.60
C GLN A 127 -11.19 18.24 -16.90
N GLY A 128 -11.98 17.17 -16.79
CA GLY A 128 -12.66 16.53 -17.92
C GLY A 128 -11.85 15.45 -18.66
N ARG A 129 -10.58 15.20 -18.28
CA ARG A 129 -9.82 14.08 -18.83
C ARG A 129 -10.26 12.76 -18.21
N SER A 130 -10.38 11.74 -19.04
CA SER A 130 -10.62 10.37 -18.59
C SER A 130 -9.34 9.77 -18.02
N ARG A 131 -9.47 8.93 -16.99
CA ARG A 131 -8.39 8.09 -16.45
C ARG A 131 -8.81 6.62 -16.50
N LEU A 132 -7.83 5.74 -16.58
CA LEU A 132 -8.02 4.29 -16.56
C LEU A 132 -7.31 3.73 -15.34
N LEU A 133 -8.01 2.92 -14.55
CA LEU A 133 -7.44 2.10 -13.50
C LEU A 133 -7.56 0.64 -13.92
N ILE A 134 -6.44 -0.08 -13.88
CA ILE A 134 -6.34 -1.53 -14.02
C ILE A 134 -6.03 -2.05 -12.62
N LEU A 135 -6.86 -2.95 -12.13
CA LEU A 135 -6.78 -3.55 -10.80
C LEU A 135 -7.04 -5.05 -10.96
N ASP A 136 -6.34 -5.88 -10.21
CA ASP A 136 -6.52 -7.34 -10.16
C ASP A 136 -7.40 -7.80 -8.99
#